data_AF-A0A3P7YXN9-F1
#
_entry.id   AF-A0A3P7YXN9-F1
#
_cell.length_a   1.000
_cell.length_b   1.000
_cell.length_c   1.000
_cell.angle_alpha   90.00
_cell.angle_beta   90.00
_cell.angle_gamma   90.00
#
_symmetry.space_group_name_H-M   'P 1'
#
loop_
_entity.id
_entity.type
_entity.pdbx_description
1 polymer ?
#
loop_
_entity_poly.entity_id
_entity_poly.type
_entity_poly.pdbx_seq_one_letter_code
_entity_poly.pdbx_strand_id
1 'polypeptide(L)'
;MFRDGLLPPRTYFVGFARSDIGTQDIRAGSEKFAKLSSSPCQKYEEFWNCNFYLRGDYTNPKTFELLNKFIESKWEQSVNRIFYYAIPPSVYKPVSSSIKEYCTNKK
;
A
#
# COMPACT_ATOMS: atom_id res chain seq x y z
N MET A 1 2.40 -15.73 1.14
CA MET A 1 1.65 -15.04 2.22
C MET A 1 0.16 -14.95 1.93
N PHE A 2 -0.31 -14.05 1.06
CA PHE A 2 -1.75 -13.91 0.79
C PHE A 2 -2.37 -15.20 0.22
N ARG A 3 -1.76 -15.74 -0.86
CA ARG A 3 -2.17 -17.03 -1.47
C ARG A 3 -2.28 -18.15 -0.43
N ASP A 4 -1.33 -18.23 0.48
CA ASP A 4 -1.20 -19.32 1.45
C ASP A 4 -1.99 -19.05 2.75
N GLY A 5 -2.74 -17.94 2.83
CA GLY A 5 -3.57 -17.61 4.00
C GLY A 5 -2.81 -17.21 5.25
N LEU A 6 -1.56 -16.75 5.12
CA LEU A 6 -0.69 -16.39 6.25
C LEU A 6 -0.91 -14.95 6.75
N LEU A 7 -1.86 -14.23 6.15
CA LEU A 7 -2.20 -12.86 6.54
C LEU A 7 -3.57 -12.84 7.22
N PRO A 8 -3.80 -11.93 8.19
CA PRO A 8 -5.12 -11.71 8.74
C PRO A 8 -6.17 -11.45 7.63
N PRO A 9 -7.43 -11.92 7.77
CA PRO A 9 -8.44 -11.81 6.72
C PRO A 9 -8.73 -10.37 6.23
N ARG A 10 -8.50 -9.35 7.06
CA ARG A 10 -8.70 -7.93 6.73
C ARG A 10 -7.35 -7.22 6.50
N THR A 11 -6.55 -7.77 5.60
CA THR A 11 -5.26 -7.18 5.19
C THR A 11 -5.42 -6.47 3.86
N TYR A 12 -4.99 -5.21 3.79
CA TYR A 12 -5.05 -4.37 2.59
C TYR A 12 -3.67 -3.82 2.27
N PHE A 13 -3.43 -3.55 1.00
CA PHE A 13 -2.15 -3.07 0.49
C PHE A 13 -2.36 -1.71 -0.16
N VAL A 14 -1.58 -0.72 0.26
CA VAL A 14 -1.63 0.63 -0.30
C VAL A 14 -0.24 0.97 -0.85
N GLY A 15 -0.11 1.00 -2.16
CA GLY A 15 1.07 1.53 -2.83
C GLY A 15 1.09 3.06 -2.76
N PHE A 16 2.26 3.63 -2.50
CA PHE A 16 2.44 5.07 -2.38
C PHE A 16 3.76 5.49 -3.04
N ALA A 17 3.67 6.22 -4.15
CA ALA A 17 4.84 6.69 -4.89
C ALA A 17 4.55 7.95 -5.73
N ARG A 18 5.61 8.56 -6.28
CA ARG A 18 5.52 9.79 -7.10
C ARG A 18 4.90 9.57 -8.47
N SER A 19 5.00 8.34 -8.99
CA SER A 19 4.58 7.97 -10.34
C SER A 19 3.07 8.12 -10.52
N ASP A 20 2.67 8.58 -11.69
CA ASP A 20 1.27 8.71 -12.07
C ASP A 20 0.80 7.42 -12.75
N ILE A 21 0.56 6.41 -11.92
CA ILE A 21 0.11 5.07 -12.34
C ILE A 21 -1.07 4.62 -11.48
N GLY A 22 -1.82 3.63 -11.93
CA GLY A 22 -2.90 3.01 -11.17
C GLY A 22 -2.59 1.59 -10.69
N THR A 23 -3.47 1.03 -9.87
CA THR A 23 -3.38 -0.37 -9.42
C THR A 23 -3.30 -1.35 -10.60
N GLN A 24 -3.97 -1.07 -11.72
CA GLN A 24 -3.94 -1.94 -12.90
C GLN A 24 -2.57 -1.97 -13.58
N ASP A 25 -1.87 -0.83 -13.64
CA ASP A 25 -0.51 -0.77 -14.17
C ASP A 25 0.46 -1.57 -13.29
N ILE A 26 0.31 -1.45 -11.97
CA ILE A 26 1.10 -2.22 -10.99
C ILE A 26 0.80 -3.72 -11.14
N ARG A 27 -0.47 -4.09 -11.34
CA ARG A 27 -0.88 -5.47 -11.60
C ARG A 27 -0.20 -6.04 -12.84
N ALA A 28 -0.31 -5.35 -13.98
CA ALA A 28 0.30 -5.77 -15.22
C ALA A 28 1.84 -5.88 -15.09
N GLY A 29 2.48 -4.93 -14.42
CA GLY A 29 3.93 -4.97 -14.19
C GLY A 29 4.39 -6.09 -13.25
N SER A 30 3.52 -6.54 -12.34
CA SER A 30 3.81 -7.54 -11.32
C SER A 30 3.53 -8.98 -11.79
N GLU A 31 2.67 -9.16 -12.79
CA GLU A 31 2.16 -10.47 -13.22
C GLU A 31 3.28 -11.46 -13.58
N LYS A 32 4.32 -10.99 -14.28
CA LYS A 32 5.49 -11.81 -14.64
C LYS A 32 6.26 -12.38 -13.43
N PHE A 33 6.12 -11.77 -12.26
CA PHE A 33 6.77 -12.21 -11.03
C PHE A 33 5.86 -13.08 -10.14
N ALA A 34 4.56 -13.11 -10.40
CA ALA A 34 3.58 -13.79 -9.57
C ALA A 34 3.62 -15.33 -9.69
N LYS A 35 4.37 -15.88 -10.66
CA LYS A 35 4.52 -17.34 -10.91
C LYS A 35 3.16 -18.06 -10.90
N LEU A 36 2.21 -17.52 -11.65
CA LEU A 36 0.86 -18.06 -11.74
C LEU A 36 0.86 -19.39 -12.50
N SER A 37 0.04 -20.35 -12.05
CA SER A 37 -0.29 -21.53 -12.83
C SER A 37 -1.20 -21.16 -14.02
N SER A 38 -1.29 -22.03 -15.03
CA SER A 38 -2.13 -21.81 -16.22
C SER A 38 -3.64 -21.73 -15.96
N SER A 39 -4.10 -22.13 -14.77
CA SER A 39 -5.51 -22.07 -14.37
C SER A 39 -5.88 -20.72 -13.73
N PRO A 40 -7.12 -20.22 -13.93
CA PRO A 40 -7.61 -19.02 -13.25
C PRO A 40 -7.43 -19.13 -11.73
N CYS A 41 -6.73 -18.16 -11.14
CA CYS A 41 -6.43 -18.16 -9.71
C CYS A 41 -7.37 -17.16 -9.00
N GLN A 42 -8.46 -17.65 -8.42
CA GLN A 42 -9.42 -16.79 -7.68
C GLN A 42 -8.73 -15.96 -6.59
N LYS A 43 -7.77 -16.55 -5.86
CA LYS A 43 -6.98 -15.83 -4.84
C LYS A 43 -6.14 -14.69 -5.40
N TYR A 44 -5.76 -14.74 -6.68
CA TYR A 44 -5.04 -13.65 -7.34
C TYR A 44 -5.97 -12.46 -7.59
N GLU A 45 -7.20 -12.72 -8.02
CA GLU A 45 -8.22 -11.66 -8.16
C GLU A 45 -8.59 -11.05 -6.80
N GLU A 46 -8.81 -11.90 -5.79
CA GLU A 46 -9.07 -11.45 -4.41
C GLU A 46 -7.92 -10.60 -3.87
N PHE A 47 -6.67 -10.98 -4.15
CA PHE A 47 -5.50 -10.18 -3.77
C PHE A 47 -5.58 -8.78 -4.38
N TRP A 48 -5.83 -8.67 -5.68
CA TRP A 48 -5.90 -7.37 -6.36
C TRP A 48 -7.09 -6.51 -5.90
N ASN A 49 -8.20 -7.12 -5.47
CA ASN A 49 -9.31 -6.39 -4.86
C ASN A 49 -8.93 -5.74 -3.51
N CYS A 50 -7.87 -6.22 -2.85
CA CYS A 50 -7.33 -5.64 -1.63
C CYS A 50 -6.17 -4.65 -1.87
N ASN A 51 -5.80 -4.37 -3.13
CA ASN A 51 -4.69 -3.48 -3.48
C ASN A 51 -5.20 -2.11 -3.95
N PHE A 52 -4.59 -1.06 -3.41
CA PHE A 52 -4.88 0.33 -3.73
C PHE A 52 -3.57 1.06 -4.03
N TYR A 53 -3.68 2.18 -4.73
CA TYR A 53 -2.54 3.04 -5.01
C TYR A 53 -2.90 4.51 -4.81
N LEU A 54 -2.00 5.26 -4.17
CA LEU A 54 -2.06 6.70 -4.05
C LEU A 54 -0.78 7.31 -4.58
N ARG A 55 -0.92 8.27 -5.48
CA ARG A 55 0.20 9.10 -5.89
C ARG A 55 0.54 10.11 -4.79
N GLY A 56 1.82 10.25 -4.46
CA GLY A 56 2.30 11.19 -3.47
C GLY A 56 3.80 11.43 -3.52
N ASP A 57 4.22 12.52 -2.87
CA ASP A 57 5.61 12.99 -2.86
C ASP A 57 6.16 12.89 -1.44
N TYR A 58 7.25 12.13 -1.30
CA TYR A 58 7.96 11.91 -0.05
C TYR A 58 8.45 13.19 0.64
N THR A 59 8.57 14.29 -0.10
CA THR A 59 8.99 15.60 0.41
C THR A 59 7.83 16.53 0.76
N ASN A 60 6.59 16.15 0.42
CA ASN A 60 5.40 16.98 0.64
C ASN A 60 4.50 16.38 1.74
N PRO A 61 4.51 16.96 2.95
CA PRO A 61 3.67 16.54 4.08
C PRO A 61 2.18 16.34 3.75
N LYS A 62 1.61 17.19 2.89
CA LYS A 62 0.19 17.12 2.51
C LYS A 62 -0.18 15.77 1.87
N THR A 63 0.75 15.12 1.19
CA THR A 63 0.49 13.83 0.56
C THR A 63 0.36 12.70 1.58
N PHE A 64 1.03 12.81 2.73
CA PHE A 64 0.88 11.89 3.86
C PHE A 64 -0.44 12.11 4.60
N GLU A 65 -0.92 13.35 4.73
CA GLU A 65 -2.27 13.62 5.24
C GLU A 65 -3.35 12.98 4.36
N LEU A 66 -3.19 13.05 3.03
CA LEU A 66 -4.10 12.41 2.08
C LEU A 66 -4.04 10.88 2.20
N LEU A 67 -2.85 10.30 2.37
CA LEU A 67 -2.68 8.88 2.64
C LEU A 67 -3.42 8.46 3.92
N ASN A 68 -3.29 9.23 5.00
CA ASN A 68 -3.99 8.97 6.25
C ASN A 68 -5.52 9.03 6.07
N LYS A 69 -6.02 10.10 5.46
CA LYS A 69 -7.46 10.28 5.18
C LYS A 69 -8.01 9.14 4.33
N PHE A 70 -7.26 8.68 3.33
CA PHE A 70 -7.64 7.54 2.52
C PHE A 70 -7.80 6.26 3.35
N ILE A 71 -6.80 5.95 4.19
CA ILE A 71 -6.83 4.78 5.07
C ILE A 71 -8.05 4.85 6.01
N GLU A 72 -8.24 5.99 6.68
CA GLU A 72 -9.36 6.17 7.63
C GLU A 72 -10.73 6.09 6.93
N SER A 73 -10.86 6.62 5.71
CA SER A 73 -12.11 6.56 4.96
C SER A 73 -12.52 5.15 4.52
N LYS A 74 -11.54 4.24 4.43
CA LYS A 74 -11.75 2.87 3.93
C LYS A 74 -11.92 1.85 5.05
N TRP A 75 -11.19 2.02 6.15
CA TRP A 75 -11.06 0.99 7.19
C TRP A 75 -11.14 1.51 8.62
N GLU A 76 -11.64 2.73 8.82
CA GLU A 76 -11.76 3.39 10.12
C GLU A 76 -10.38 3.69 10.76
N GLN A 77 -10.38 4.29 11.96
CA GLN A 77 -9.16 4.75 12.63
C GLN A 77 -8.37 3.62 13.31
N SER A 78 -8.99 2.47 13.57
CA SER A 78 -8.46 1.42 14.46
C SER A 78 -7.79 0.25 13.71
N VAL A 79 -6.99 0.54 12.69
CA VAL A 79 -6.25 -0.48 11.92
C VAL A 79 -4.77 -0.55 12.30
N ASN A 80 -4.22 -1.76 12.29
CA ASN A 80 -2.77 -1.96 12.37
C ASN A 80 -2.13 -1.55 11.05
N ARG A 81 -1.08 -0.70 11.11
CA ARG A 81 -0.41 -0.15 9.92
C ARG A 81 1.05 -0.57 9.89
N ILE A 82 1.49 -1.18 8.80
CA ILE A 82 2.88 -1.56 8.55
C ILE A 82 3.37 -0.78 7.34
N PHE A 83 4.43 0.01 7.50
CA PHE A 83 5.02 0.82 6.43
C PHE A 83 6.29 0.14 5.89
N TYR A 84 6.27 -0.26 4.62
CA TYR A 84 7.40 -0.93 3.96
C TYR A 84 8.19 0.06 3.07
N TYR A 85 9.46 0.28 3.39
CA TYR A 85 10.29 1.32 2.76
C TYR A 85 11.04 0.79 1.52
N ALA A 86 10.31 0.56 0.43
CA ALA A 86 10.87 0.23 -0.88
C ALA A 86 11.44 1.47 -1.61
N ILE A 87 12.19 2.31 -0.89
CA ILE A 87 12.70 3.60 -1.35
C ILE A 87 14.20 3.74 -1.04
N PRO A 88 14.94 4.67 -1.67
CA PRO A 88 16.34 4.90 -1.34
C PRO A 88 16.54 5.39 0.11
N PRO A 89 17.66 5.05 0.77
CA PRO A 89 17.93 5.47 2.16
C PRO A 89 17.93 6.99 2.38
N SER A 90 18.27 7.77 1.34
CA SER A 90 18.33 9.24 1.41
C SER A 90 17.01 9.89 1.81
N VAL A 91 15.88 9.22 1.57
CA VAL A 91 14.54 9.71 1.91
C VAL A 91 13.93 9.05 3.15
N TYR A 92 14.64 8.16 3.85
CA TYR A 92 14.09 7.48 5.03
C TYR A 92 13.69 8.44 6.13
N LYS A 93 14.59 9.36 6.50
CA LYS A 93 14.36 10.32 7.58
C LYS A 93 13.12 11.21 7.32
N PRO A 94 13.01 11.92 6.18
CA PRO A 94 11.83 12.76 5.93
C PRO A 94 10.53 11.94 5.89
N VAL A 95 10.54 10.76 5.25
CA VAL A 95 9.35 9.88 5.18
C VAL A 95 8.93 9.41 6.57
N SER A 96 9.87 8.97 7.41
CA SER A 96 9.56 8.56 8.79
C SER A 96 8.99 9.70 9.62
N SER A 97 9.53 10.91 9.49
CA SER A 97 8.99 12.09 10.17
C SER A 97 7.55 12.38 9.73
N SER A 98 7.28 12.35 8.42
CA SER A 98 5.93 12.58 7.89
C SER A 98 4.94 11.47 8.27
N ILE A 99 5.35 10.21 8.26
CA ILE A 99 4.48 9.10 8.71
C ILE A 99 4.14 9.27 10.19
N LYS A 100 5.12 9.62 11.03
CA LYS A 100 4.90 9.83 12.46
C LYS A 100 3.95 10.99 12.75
N GLU A 101 4.06 12.07 11.99
CA GLU A 101 3.23 13.26 12.18
C GLU A 101 1.80 13.07 11.66
N TYR A 102 1.65 12.45 10.48
CA TYR A 102 0.38 12.50 9.74
C TYR A 102 -0.32 11.14 9.60
N CYS A 103 0.37 10.01 9.73
CA CYS A 103 -0.16 8.69 9.36
C CYS A 103 -0.20 7.67 10.51
N THR A 104 0.11 8.06 11.74
CA THR A 104 -0.09 7.19 12.92
C THR A 104 -1.52 7.30 13.43
N ASN A 105 -2.06 6.21 13.96
CA ASN A 105 -3.35 6.25 14.66
C ASN A 105 -3.28 7.27 15.80
N LYS A 106 -4.28 8.14 15.89
CA LYS A 106 -4.41 9.04 17.04
C LYS A 106 -4.80 8.21 18.25
N LYS A 107 -4.20 8.52 19.39
CA LYS A 107 -4.57 7.93 20.68
C LYS A 107 -5.93 8.45 21.14
#